data_AF-K0G365-F1
#
_entry.id   AF-K0G365-F1
#
_cell.length_a   1.000
_cell.length_b   1.000
_cell.length_c   1.000
_cell.angle_alpha   90.00
_cell.angle_beta   90.00
_cell.angle_gamma   90.00
#
_symmetry.space_group_name_H-M   'P 1'
#
loop_
_entity.id
_entity.type
_entity.pdbx_description
1 polymer ?
#
loop_
_entity_poly.entity_id
_entity_poly.type
_entity_poly.pdbx_seq_one_letter_code
_entity_poly.pdbx_strand_id
1 'polypeptide(L)'
;METDNIISSLSLLVSIIGIPIGYYLGGRNIRNSAYNAAIDDLEKLCQKIFDESMQIHKNGDRSESNYHLMIANHKLLQSKCSSIQCLKNNQTGYPRNELREVKQIITGQLFSEDSEEQNTAIRNLIYKLTPLIEHYPKKFY
;
A
#
# COMPACT_ATOMS: atom_id res chain seq x y z
N MET A 1 29.81 -34.16 -35.85
CA MET A 1 28.60 -34.03 -36.70
C MET A 1 27.32 -34.30 -35.92
N GLU A 2 27.09 -35.47 -35.33
CA GLU A 2 25.84 -35.72 -34.56
C GLU A 2 25.74 -34.89 -33.28
N THR A 3 26.85 -34.78 -32.51
CA THR A 3 26.91 -33.98 -31.28
C THR A 3 26.69 -32.49 -31.53
N ASP A 4 27.26 -31.96 -32.62
CA ASP A 4 27.15 -30.54 -32.98
C ASP A 4 25.70 -30.18 -33.39
N ASN A 5 25.02 -31.09 -34.07
CA ASN A 5 23.62 -30.94 -34.44
C ASN A 5 22.69 -31.00 -33.22
N ILE A 6 22.99 -31.86 -32.24
CA ILE A 6 22.25 -31.94 -30.98
C ILE A 6 22.44 -30.65 -30.17
N ILE A 7 23.68 -30.17 -30.03
CA ILE A 7 24.00 -28.92 -29.31
C ILE A 7 23.34 -27.72 -30.00
N SER A 8 23.41 -27.65 -31.33
CA SER A 8 22.78 -26.59 -32.13
C SER A 8 21.27 -26.57 -31.94
N SER A 9 20.61 -27.74 -32.02
CA SER A 9 19.16 -27.88 -31.82
C SER A 9 18.74 -27.52 -30.40
N LEU A 10 19.52 -27.89 -29.38
CA LEU A 10 19.27 -27.52 -27.99
C LEU A 10 19.42 -26.00 -27.78
N SER A 11 20.44 -25.38 -28.38
CA SER A 11 20.64 -23.93 -28.31
C SER A 11 19.50 -23.16 -28.97
N LEU A 12 18.94 -23.70 -30.05
CA LEU A 12 17.79 -23.13 -30.74
C LEU A 12 16.54 -23.18 -29.86
N LEU A 13 16.30 -24.30 -29.16
CA LEU A 13 15.20 -24.43 -28.20
C LEU A 13 15.32 -23.47 -27.01
N VAL A 14 16.52 -23.32 -26.44
CA VAL A 14 16.77 -22.35 -25.36
C VAL A 14 16.51 -20.92 -25.85
N SER A 15 16.90 -20.60 -27.08
CA SER A 15 16.71 -19.26 -27.64
C SER A 15 15.25 -18.94 -27.96
N ILE A 16 14.49 -19.91 -28.49
CA ILE A 16 13.09 -19.72 -28.89
C ILE A 16 12.14 -19.81 -27.69
N ILE A 17 12.44 -20.66 -26.71
CA ILE A 17 11.52 -20.98 -25.60
C ILE A 17 12.06 -20.46 -24.28
N GLY A 18 13.33 -20.73 -23.98
CA GLY A 18 13.95 -20.36 -22.70
C GLY A 18 14.02 -18.85 -22.47
N ILE A 19 14.47 -18.09 -23.47
CA ILE A 19 14.61 -16.63 -23.35
C ILE A 19 13.24 -15.94 -23.18
N PRO A 20 12.20 -16.22 -24.00
CA PRO A 20 10.89 -15.59 -23.81
C PRO A 20 10.22 -15.95 -22.49
N ILE A 21 10.32 -17.20 -22.03
CA ILE A 21 9.78 -17.60 -20.72
C ILE A 21 10.53 -16.87 -19.60
N GLY A 22 11.86 -16.81 -19.68
CA GLY A 22 12.69 -16.09 -18.71
C GLY A 22 12.34 -14.60 -18.64
N TYR A 23 12.14 -13.96 -19.80
CA TYR A 23 11.73 -12.56 -19.87
C TYR A 23 10.33 -12.34 -19.29
N TYR A 24 9.38 -13.22 -19.60
CA TYR A 24 8.02 -13.15 -19.08
C TYR A 24 7.97 -13.33 -17.55
N LEU A 25 8.68 -14.33 -17.02
CA LEU A 25 8.80 -14.55 -15.58
C LEU A 25 9.54 -13.40 -14.89
N GLY A 26 10.62 -12.89 -15.48
CA GLY A 26 11.35 -11.73 -14.97
C GLY A 26 10.49 -10.48 -14.89
N GLY A 27 9.75 -10.15 -15.96
CA GLY A 27 8.83 -9.02 -15.99
C GLY A 27 7.70 -9.15 -14.96
N ARG A 28 7.18 -10.36 -14.76
CA ARG A 28 6.17 -10.65 -13.73
C ARG A 28 6.73 -10.45 -12.32
N ASN A 29 7.94 -10.94 -12.05
CA ASN A 29 8.60 -10.79 -10.76
C ASN A 29 8.90 -9.33 -10.43
N ILE A 30 9.36 -8.54 -11.41
CA ILE A 30 9.61 -7.09 -11.23
C ILE A 30 8.31 -6.37 -10.87
N ARG A 31 7.21 -6.70 -11.56
CA ARG A 31 5.89 -6.10 -11.27
C ARG A 31 5.38 -6.48 -9.89
N ASN A 32 5.53 -7.74 -9.48
CA ASN A 32 5.14 -8.20 -8.15
C ASN A 32 6.00 -7.57 -7.05
N SER A 33 7.31 -7.44 -7.28
CA SER A 33 8.24 -6.76 -6.37
C SER A 33 7.87 -5.28 -6.20
N ALA A 34 7.62 -4.55 -7.29
CA ALA A 34 7.17 -3.16 -7.24
C ALA A 34 5.83 -2.99 -6.50
N TYR A 35 4.90 -3.93 -6.71
CA TYR A 35 3.62 -3.95 -6.00
C TYR A 35 3.80 -4.19 -4.49
N ASN A 36 4.63 -5.16 -4.10
CA ASN A 36 4.92 -5.42 -2.68
C ASN A 36 5.62 -4.23 -2.02
N ALA A 37 6.59 -3.60 -2.70
CA ALA A 37 7.25 -2.39 -2.21
C ALA A 37 6.25 -1.25 -2.00
N ALA A 38 5.26 -1.11 -2.89
CA ALA A 38 4.20 -0.12 -2.72
C ALA A 38 3.28 -0.42 -1.52
N ILE A 39 3.05 -1.71 -1.21
CA ILE A 39 2.33 -2.11 0.01
C ILE A 39 3.17 -1.82 1.27
N ASP A 40 4.47 -2.10 1.25
CA ASP A 40 5.37 -1.79 2.37
C ASP A 40 5.42 -0.28 2.66
N ASP A 41 5.43 0.54 1.60
CA ASP A 41 5.31 1.99 1.69
C ASP A 41 3.96 2.43 2.29
N LEU A 42 2.87 1.76 1.92
CA LEU A 42 1.54 2.02 2.47
C LEU A 42 1.49 1.68 3.97
N GLU A 43 2.05 0.54 4.35
CA GLU A 43 2.14 0.09 5.74
C GLU A 43 2.93 1.10 6.60
N LYS A 44 4.08 1.57 6.11
CA LYS A 44 4.87 2.63 6.76
C LYS A 44 4.09 3.93 6.89
N LEU A 45 3.31 4.30 5.86
CA LEU A 45 2.49 5.50 5.90
C LEU A 45 1.37 5.38 6.93
N CYS A 46 0.68 4.25 6.99
CA CYS A 46 -0.35 3.98 7.99
C CYS A 46 0.22 4.11 9.41
N GLN A 47 1.39 3.51 9.66
CA GLN A 47 2.07 3.63 10.94
C GLN A 47 2.42 5.10 11.25
N LYS A 48 2.96 5.84 10.28
CA LYS A 48 3.26 7.26 10.44
C LYS A 48 2.02 8.09 10.81
N ILE A 49 0.89 7.87 10.11
CA ILE A 49 -0.38 8.55 10.40
C ILE A 49 -0.85 8.26 11.82
N PHE A 50 -0.72 7.00 12.25
CA PHE A 50 -1.06 6.60 13.60
C PHE A 50 -0.16 7.28 14.65
N ASP A 51 1.15 7.26 14.45
CA ASP A 51 2.11 7.86 15.36
C ASP A 51 1.91 9.38 15.49
N GLU A 52 1.67 10.07 14.38
CA GLU A 52 1.37 11.51 14.37
C GLU A 52 0.02 11.81 15.04
N SER A 53 -1.02 11.01 14.79
CA SER A 53 -2.33 11.14 15.46
C SER A 53 -2.19 10.94 16.98
N MET A 54 -1.39 9.96 17.39
CA MET A 54 -1.09 9.68 18.80
C MET A 54 -0.31 10.84 19.45
N GLN A 55 0.63 11.46 18.74
CA GLN A 55 1.36 12.63 19.23
C GLN A 55 0.44 13.83 19.42
N ILE A 56 -0.44 14.10 18.46
CA ILE A 56 -1.45 15.17 18.57
C ILE A 56 -2.33 14.94 19.80
N HIS A 57 -2.82 13.72 19.99
CA HIS A 57 -3.63 13.35 21.14
C HIS A 57 -2.88 13.53 22.47
N LYS A 58 -1.63 13.06 22.57
CA LYS A 58 -0.81 13.19 23.79
C LYS A 58 -0.45 14.63 24.13
N ASN A 59 -0.15 15.44 23.12
CA ASN A 59 0.26 16.82 23.32
C ASN A 59 -0.95 17.76 23.53
N GLY A 60 -2.17 17.29 23.24
CA GLY A 60 -3.38 18.12 23.28
C GLY A 60 -3.36 19.28 22.29
N ASP A 61 -2.43 19.30 21.34
CA ASP A 61 -2.24 20.39 20.39
C ASP A 61 -3.19 20.24 19.20
N ARG A 62 -4.36 20.87 19.33
CA ARG A 62 -5.43 20.87 18.33
C ARG A 62 -5.30 22.05 17.35
N SER A 63 -4.08 22.48 17.06
CA SER A 63 -3.85 23.57 16.11
C SER A 63 -4.39 23.25 14.71
N GLU A 64 -4.80 24.29 13.99
CA GLU A 64 -5.23 24.23 12.59
C GLU A 64 -4.15 23.59 11.69
N SER A 65 -2.87 23.79 12.03
CA SER A 65 -1.73 23.14 11.37
C SER A 65 -1.81 21.61 11.45
N ASN A 66 -2.09 21.05 12.63
CA ASN A 66 -2.20 19.60 12.83
C ASN A 66 -3.42 19.03 12.10
N TYR A 67 -4.52 19.78 12.03
CA TYR A 67 -5.69 19.40 11.23
C TYR A 67 -5.35 19.32 9.73
N HIS A 68 -4.65 20.31 9.18
CA HIS A 68 -4.21 20.30 7.79
C HIS A 68 -3.16 19.22 7.51
N LEU A 69 -2.28 18.91 8.47
CA LEU A 69 -1.35 17.81 8.38
C LEU A 69 -2.10 16.48 8.20
N MET A 70 -3.14 16.22 9.00
CA MET A 70 -3.96 15.01 8.88
C MET A 70 -4.69 14.93 7.54
N ILE A 71 -5.18 16.05 7.01
CA ILE A 71 -5.75 16.10 5.66
C ILE A 71 -4.69 15.79 4.59
N ALA A 72 -3.49 16.34 4.71
CA ALA A 72 -2.41 16.10 3.76
C ALA A 72 -2.00 14.62 3.76
N ASN A 73 -1.89 14.02 4.94
CA ASN A 73 -1.66 12.59 5.11
C ASN A 73 -2.77 11.75 4.49
N HIS A 74 -4.03 12.14 4.65
CA HIS A 74 -5.15 11.47 3.99
C HIS A 74 -5.03 11.49 2.46
N LYS A 75 -4.69 12.64 1.88
CA LYS A 75 -4.45 12.76 0.43
C LYS A 75 -3.27 11.90 -0.03
N LEU A 76 -2.21 11.83 0.77
CA LEU A 76 -1.05 10.99 0.48
C LEU A 76 -1.43 9.50 0.51
N LEU A 77 -2.27 9.10 1.47
CA LEU A 77 -2.83 7.74 1.57
C LEU A 77 -3.68 7.40 0.34
N GLN A 78 -4.55 8.32 -0.10
CA GLN A 78 -5.33 8.17 -1.33
C GLN A 78 -4.42 7.99 -2.56
N SER A 79 -3.38 8.82 -2.68
CA SER A 79 -2.42 8.74 -3.79
C SER A 79 -1.68 7.40 -3.82
N LYS A 80 -1.26 6.88 -2.67
CA LYS A 80 -0.62 5.55 -2.57
C LYS A 80 -1.60 4.43 -2.95
N CYS A 81 -2.84 4.48 -2.46
CA CYS A 81 -3.90 3.53 -2.86
C CYS A 81 -4.14 3.54 -4.38
N SER A 82 -4.23 4.72 -5.01
CA SER A 82 -4.37 4.83 -6.47
C SER A 82 -3.15 4.26 -7.21
N SER A 83 -1.94 4.49 -6.70
CA SER A 83 -0.71 3.95 -7.29
C SER A 83 -0.69 2.42 -7.26
N ILE A 84 -1.07 1.82 -6.12
CA ILE A 84 -1.19 0.35 -5.98
C ILE A 84 -2.24 -0.21 -6.94
N GLN A 85 -3.37 0.48 -7.09
CA GLN A 85 -4.42 0.11 -8.02
C GLN A 85 -3.93 0.12 -9.48
N CYS A 86 -3.16 1.14 -9.88
CA CYS A 86 -2.54 1.22 -11.20
C CYS A 86 -1.54 0.07 -11.45
N LEU A 87 -0.69 -0.26 -10.46
CA LEU A 87 0.27 -1.35 -10.58
C LEU A 87 -0.39 -2.71 -10.84
N LYS A 88 -1.63 -2.90 -10.39
CA LYS A 88 -2.36 -4.17 -10.51
C LYS A 88 -3.53 -4.13 -11.50
N ASN A 89 -3.59 -3.14 -12.39
CA ASN A 89 -4.66 -2.99 -13.38
C ASN A 89 -6.06 -3.17 -12.77
N ASN A 90 -6.34 -2.52 -11.62
CA ASN A 90 -7.65 -2.54 -10.96
C ASN A 90 -8.15 -3.88 -10.37
N GLN A 91 -7.33 -4.94 -10.31
CA GLN A 91 -7.80 -6.26 -9.85
C GLN A 91 -8.35 -6.31 -8.42
N THR A 92 -7.88 -5.46 -7.49
CA THR A 92 -8.32 -5.47 -6.08
C THR A 92 -9.36 -4.40 -5.76
N GLY A 93 -9.74 -3.56 -6.73
CA GLY A 93 -10.57 -2.38 -6.45
C GLY A 93 -9.87 -1.33 -5.58
N TYR A 94 -10.58 -0.23 -5.30
CA TYR A 94 -10.10 0.89 -4.48
C TYR A 94 -10.86 0.92 -3.14
N PRO A 95 -10.18 1.00 -1.98
CA PRO A 95 -10.77 0.91 -0.65
C PRO A 95 -11.44 2.23 -0.25
N ARG A 96 -12.56 2.56 -0.89
CA ARG A 96 -13.28 3.83 -0.69
C ARG A 96 -13.83 3.96 0.73
N ASN A 97 -14.34 2.86 1.30
CA ASN A 97 -15.01 2.87 2.59
C ASN A 97 -14.00 3.05 3.70
N GLU A 98 -12.91 2.29 3.65
CA GLU A 98 -11.80 2.32 4.60
C GLU A 98 -11.16 3.70 4.60
N LEU A 99 -10.89 4.28 3.42
CA LEU A 99 -10.36 5.64 3.32
C LEU A 99 -11.31 6.70 3.85
N ARG A 100 -12.63 6.52 3.70
CA ARG A 100 -13.62 7.45 4.23
C ARG A 100 -13.67 7.39 5.76
N GLU A 101 -13.64 6.20 6.33
CA GLU A 101 -13.63 5.99 7.77
C GLU A 101 -12.35 6.54 8.42
N VAL A 102 -11.18 6.28 7.81
CA VAL A 102 -9.91 6.86 8.26
C VAL A 102 -9.98 8.39 8.24
N LYS A 103 -10.55 9.00 7.19
CA LYS A 103 -10.75 10.46 7.13
C LYS A 103 -11.59 10.96 8.31
N GLN A 104 -12.74 10.32 8.57
CA GLN A 104 -13.64 10.72 9.65
C GLN A 104 -12.95 10.67 11.02
N ILE A 105 -12.11 9.67 11.24
CA ILE A 105 -11.35 9.52 12.49
C ILE A 105 -10.31 10.64 12.61
N ILE A 106 -9.44 10.80 11.61
CA ILE A 106 -8.28 11.73 11.70
C ILE A 106 -8.67 13.20 11.62
N THR A 107 -9.80 13.57 10.99
CA THR A 107 -10.23 14.97 10.91
C THR A 107 -11.38 15.31 11.85
N GLY A 108 -12.28 14.36 12.10
CA GLY A 108 -13.46 14.60 12.95
C GLY A 108 -13.18 14.21 14.40
N GLN A 109 -13.10 12.90 14.65
CA GLN A 109 -13.10 12.36 16.01
C GLN A 109 -11.83 12.74 16.80
N LEU A 110 -10.67 12.78 16.14
CA LEU A 110 -9.41 13.18 16.77
C LEU A 110 -9.44 14.62 17.30
N PHE A 111 -10.14 15.52 16.61
CA PHE A 111 -10.25 16.94 16.95
C PHE A 111 -11.56 17.28 17.69
N SER A 112 -12.32 16.28 18.14
CA SER A 112 -13.55 16.50 18.92
C SER A 112 -13.25 17.19 20.26
N GLU A 113 -14.25 17.89 20.79
CA GLU A 113 -14.16 18.51 22.12
C GLU A 113 -14.25 17.46 23.24
N ASP A 114 -14.87 16.31 22.98
CA ASP A 114 -15.04 15.21 23.93
C ASP A 114 -13.77 14.33 24.02
N SER A 115 -13.24 14.20 25.23
CA SER A 115 -12.09 13.34 25.54
C SER A 115 -12.36 11.85 25.33
N GLU A 116 -13.61 11.40 25.52
CA GLU A 116 -13.98 9.99 25.36
C GLU A 116 -14.02 9.60 23.87
N GLU A 117 -14.56 10.49 23.03
CA GLU A 117 -14.50 10.35 21.57
C GLU A 117 -13.07 10.33 21.04
N GLN A 118 -12.16 11.13 21.62
CA GLN A 118 -10.75 11.16 21.21
C GLN A 118 -9.99 9.88 21.54
N ASN A 119 -10.17 9.37 22.76
CA ASN A 119 -9.58 8.08 23.16
C ASN A 119 -10.08 6.96 22.26
N THR A 120 -11.37 7.01 21.92
CA THR A 120 -12.01 6.08 20.99
C THR A 120 -11.48 6.25 19.57
N ALA A 121 -11.22 7.47 19.11
CA ALA A 121 -10.68 7.78 17.79
C ALA A 121 -9.32 7.10 17.56
N ILE A 122 -8.38 7.26 18.50
CA ILE A 122 -7.05 6.65 18.41
C ILE A 122 -7.13 5.12 18.36
N ARG A 123 -7.99 4.53 19.22
CA ARG A 123 -8.20 3.09 19.23
C ARG A 123 -8.80 2.59 17.91
N ASN A 124 -9.83 3.28 17.42
CA ASN A 124 -10.50 2.95 16.17
C ASN A 124 -9.59 3.15 14.96
N LEU A 125 -8.67 4.11 15.00
CA LEU A 125 -7.72 4.36 13.92
C LEU A 125 -6.92 3.10 13.58
N ILE A 126 -6.40 2.38 14.59
CA ILE A 126 -5.68 1.11 14.37
C ILE A 126 -6.60 0.09 13.68
N TYR A 127 -7.82 -0.09 14.21
CA TYR A 127 -8.78 -1.06 13.66
C TYR A 127 -9.24 -0.73 12.24
N LYS A 128 -9.07 0.52 11.77
CA LYS A 128 -9.41 0.93 10.40
C LYS A 128 -8.21 0.97 9.46
N LEU A 129 -6.99 1.17 9.98
CA LEU A 129 -5.77 1.10 9.18
C LEU A 129 -5.38 -0.35 8.82
N THR A 130 -5.62 -1.32 9.72
CA THR A 130 -5.32 -2.74 9.43
C THR A 130 -6.08 -3.29 8.23
N PRO A 131 -7.43 -3.15 8.14
CA PRO A 131 -8.19 -3.60 6.97
C PRO A 131 -7.77 -2.91 5.66
N LEU A 132 -7.31 -1.66 5.74
CA LEU A 132 -6.83 -0.92 4.57
C LEU A 132 -5.54 -1.52 4.00
N ILE A 133 -4.66 -2.06 4.85
CA ILE A 133 -3.47 -2.79 4.44
C ILE A 133 -3.87 -4.17 3.91
N GLU A 134 -4.76 -4.88 4.62
CA GLU A 134 -5.24 -6.22 4.24
C GLU A 134 -6.00 -6.22 2.90
N HIS A 135 -6.65 -5.11 2.53
CA HIS A 135 -7.27 -4.91 1.22
C HIS A 135 -6.29 -5.13 0.06
N TYR A 136 -4.99 -4.93 0.30
CA TYR A 136 -3.92 -5.17 -0.66
C TYR A 136 -3.03 -6.34 -0.22
N PRO A 137 -3.42 -7.59 -0.51
CA PRO A 137 -2.60 -8.74 -0.13
C PRO A 137 -1.27 -8.71 -0.88
N LYS A 138 -0.16 -8.88 -0.14
CA LYS A 138 1.19 -9.06 -0.72
C LYS A 138 1.20 -10.32 -1.59
N LYS A 139 1.94 -10.29 -2.70
CA LYS A 139 2.09 -11.45 -3.59
C LYS A 139 3.49 -12.01 -3.49
N PHE A 140 3.59 -13.30 -3.22
CA PHE A 140 4.82 -14.05 -3.43
C PHE A 140 4.79 -14.60 -4.87
N TYR A 141 5.95 -14.64 -5.54
CA TYR A 141 6.17 -15.14 -6.92
C TYR A 141 5.76 -14.17 -8.04
#